data_AF-A0A967BQZ9-F1
#
_entry.id   AF-A0A967BQZ9-F1
#
_cell.length_a   1.000
_cell.length_b   1.000
_cell.length_c   1.000
_cell.angle_alpha   90.00
_cell.angle_beta   90.00
_cell.angle_gamma   90.00
#
_symmetry.space_group_name_H-M   'P 1'
#
loop_
_entity.id
_entity.type
_entity.pdbx_description
1 polymer ?
#
loop_
_entity_poly.entity_id
_entity_poly.type
_entity_poly.pdbx_seq_one_letter_code
_entity_poly.pdbx_strand_id
1 'polypeptide(L)'
;MHTIILKFLHHRSGMLLVLAAFLLSQSPLKADDSLTLVIQPIYGMDKTHESFQPLASYLSNITGTDIKIITYPNFITYWKETRDGQGYDLILDAAHFTGYRAK
;
A
#
# COMPACT_ATOMS: atom_id res chain seq x y z
N MET A 1 4.30 46.71 -35.42
CA MET A 1 4.04 45.26 -35.59
C MET A 1 5.16 44.35 -35.06
N HIS A 2 6.40 44.82 -34.93
CA HIS A 2 7.56 43.99 -34.54
C HIS A 2 7.62 43.58 -33.04
N THR A 3 7.03 44.36 -32.13
CA THR A 3 7.11 44.17 -30.68
C THR A 3 6.11 43.15 -30.11
N ILE A 4 5.02 42.85 -30.83
CA ILE A 4 3.97 41.91 -30.39
C ILE A 4 4.44 40.45 -30.57
N ILE A 5 5.15 40.17 -31.67
CA ILE A 5 5.70 38.84 -32.00
C ILE A 5 6.78 38.44 -30.98
N LEU A 6 7.60 39.40 -30.53
CA LEU A 6 8.67 39.14 -29.55
C LEU A 6 8.15 38.86 -28.14
N LYS A 7 7.05 39.51 -27.71
CA LYS A 7 6.38 39.23 -26.42
C LYS A 7 5.71 37.86 -26.40
N PHE A 8 5.10 37.45 -27.52
CA PHE A 8 4.51 36.12 -27.67
C PHE A 8 5.57 35.02 -27.59
N LEU A 9 6.76 35.26 -28.16
CA LEU A 9 7.88 34.32 -28.11
C LEU A 9 8.42 34.16 -26.68
N HIS A 10 8.56 35.24 -25.90
CA HIS A 10 9.01 35.17 -24.50
C HIS A 10 8.00 34.49 -23.56
N HIS A 11 6.69 34.65 -23.81
CA HIS A 11 5.64 34.03 -22.99
C HIS A 11 5.60 32.51 -23.16
N ARG A 12 5.84 32.00 -24.38
CA ARG A 12 5.91 30.56 -24.67
C ARG A 12 7.17 29.91 -24.07
N SER A 13 8.29 30.62 -24.09
CA SER A 13 9.54 30.17 -23.45
C SER A 13 9.42 30.08 -21.93
N GLY A 14 8.73 31.02 -21.29
CA GLY A 14 8.46 30.97 -19.84
C GLY A 14 7.58 29.79 -19.44
N MET A 15 6.54 29.50 -20.23
CA MET A 15 5.65 28.36 -19.97
C MET A 15 6.35 27.00 -20.16
N LEU A 16 7.25 26.89 -21.15
CA LEU A 16 8.08 25.69 -21.35
C LEU A 16 9.06 25.46 -20.19
N LEU A 17 9.63 26.54 -19.65
CA LEU A 17 10.52 26.48 -18.48
C LEU A 17 9.78 26.05 -17.21
N VAL A 18 8.56 26.55 -16.99
CA VAL A 18 7.72 26.14 -15.85
C VAL A 18 7.28 24.68 -15.99
N LEU A 19 6.92 24.23 -17.19
CA LEU A 19 6.54 22.83 -17.44
C LEU A 19 7.74 21.88 -17.27
N ALA A 20 8.93 22.28 -17.74
CA ALA A 20 10.16 21.52 -17.54
C ALA A 20 10.54 21.44 -16.05
N ALA A 21 10.42 22.54 -15.31
CA ALA A 21 10.63 22.54 -13.86
C ALA A 21 9.62 21.66 -13.11
N PHE A 22 8.36 21.64 -13.55
CA PHE A 22 7.32 20.77 -12.98
C PHE A 22 7.60 19.28 -13.24
N LEU A 23 8.03 18.93 -14.46
CA LEU A 23 8.41 17.55 -14.80
C LEU A 23 9.65 17.08 -14.03
N LEU A 24 10.63 17.97 -13.80
CA LEU A 24 11.82 17.68 -12.99
C LEU A 24 11.53 17.63 -11.48
N SER A 25 10.39 18.17 -11.03
CA SER A 25 9.97 18.13 -9.62
C SER A 25 9.17 16.88 -9.25
N GLN A 26 8.94 15.97 -10.20
CA GLN A 26 8.30 14.68 -9.95
C GLN A 26 9.29 13.81 -9.16
N SER A 27 9.11 13.74 -7.84
CA SER A 27 9.82 12.72 -7.04
C SER A 27 9.26 11.35 -7.41
N PRO A 28 10.09 10.33 -7.64
CA PRO A 28 9.58 8.99 -7.91
C PRO A 28 8.73 8.56 -6.70
N LEU A 29 7.49 8.14 -6.95
CA LEU A 29 6.75 7.39 -5.94
C LEU A 29 7.55 6.12 -5.68
N LYS A 30 8.21 6.05 -4.53
CA LYS A 30 8.73 4.78 -4.02
C LYS A 30 7.51 3.92 -3.70
N ALA A 31 7.31 2.86 -4.46
CA ALA A 31 6.49 1.75 -3.99
C ALA A 31 7.11 1.26 -2.67
N ASP A 32 6.27 0.89 -1.70
CA ASP A 32 6.77 0.15 -0.55
C ASP A 32 7.39 -1.15 -1.08
N ASP A 33 8.64 -1.41 -0.72
CA ASP A 33 9.37 -2.60 -1.15
C ASP A 33 8.85 -3.86 -0.42
N SER A 34 7.83 -3.70 0.44
CA SER A 34 7.19 -4.75 1.23
C SER A 34 5.66 -4.78 1.09
N LEU A 35 5.09 -5.98 1.21
CA LEU A 35 3.67 -6.21 1.39
C LEU A 35 3.40 -6.62 2.84
N THR A 36 2.23 -6.26 3.33
CA THR A 36 1.74 -6.60 4.66
C THR A 36 0.70 -7.70 4.58
N LEU A 37 0.91 -8.76 5.35
CA LEU A 37 0.01 -9.91 5.47
C LEU A 37 -0.62 -9.93 6.86
N VAL A 38 -1.90 -9.62 6.92
CA VAL A 38 -2.69 -9.70 8.15
C VAL A 38 -3.20 -11.13 8.34
N ILE A 39 -3.05 -11.65 9.56
CA ILE A 39 -3.47 -13.01 9.91
C ILE A 39 -4.40 -12.95 11.12
N GLN A 40 -5.51 -13.68 11.05
CA GLN A 40 -6.45 -13.80 12.16
C GLN A 40 -5.77 -14.34 13.43
N PRO A 41 -6.12 -13.82 14.63
CA PRO A 41 -5.39 -14.11 15.86
C PRO A 41 -5.85 -15.42 16.53
N ILE A 42 -5.52 -16.56 15.91
CA ILE A 42 -5.91 -17.90 16.39
C ILE A 42 -5.18 -18.26 17.70
N TYR A 43 -3.91 -17.87 17.83
CA TYR A 43 -3.03 -18.27 18.93
C TYR A 43 -2.56 -17.10 19.82
N GLY A 44 -3.12 -15.89 19.63
CA GLY A 44 -2.54 -14.64 20.14
C GLY A 44 -1.39 -14.12 19.25
N MET A 45 -0.92 -12.89 19.47
CA MET A 45 -0.02 -12.18 18.53
C MET A 45 1.26 -12.96 18.23
N ASP A 46 2.08 -13.22 19.24
CA ASP A 46 3.42 -13.79 19.07
C ASP A 46 3.37 -15.19 18.45
N LYS A 47 2.46 -16.04 18.93
CA LYS A 47 2.30 -17.40 18.42
C LYS A 47 1.70 -17.45 17.03
N THR A 48 0.80 -16.52 16.69
CA THR A 48 0.31 -16.37 15.31
C THR A 48 1.46 -15.93 14.40
N HIS A 49 2.24 -14.93 14.80
CA HIS A 49 3.39 -14.49 14.02
C HIS A 49 4.39 -15.62 13.78
N GLU A 50 4.81 -16.34 14.84
CA GLU A 50 5.74 -17.47 14.76
C GLU A 50 5.21 -18.59 13.85
N SER A 51 3.94 -18.98 14.00
CA SER A 51 3.35 -20.10 13.23
C SER A 51 3.25 -19.81 11.74
N PHE A 52 3.07 -18.55 11.37
CA PHE A 52 2.89 -18.15 9.98
C PHE A 52 4.12 -17.50 9.34
N GLN A 53 5.18 -17.26 10.10
CA GLN A 53 6.47 -16.79 9.57
C GLN A 53 6.98 -17.64 8.40
N PRO A 54 6.89 -18.99 8.42
CA PRO A 54 7.32 -19.81 7.29
C PRO A 54 6.55 -19.50 6.00
N LEU A 55 5.26 -19.17 6.08
CA LEU A 55 4.45 -18.77 4.92
C LEU A 55 4.91 -17.43 4.37
N ALA A 56 5.11 -16.42 5.23
CA ALA A 56 5.61 -15.12 4.79
C ALA A 56 6.98 -15.26 4.12
N SER A 57 7.92 -15.98 4.74
CA SER A 57 9.25 -16.23 4.18
C SER A 57 9.20 -16.97 2.84
N TYR A 58 8.32 -17.96 2.70
CA TYR A 58 8.13 -18.67 1.43
C TYR A 58 7.61 -17.73 0.34
N LEU A 59 6.56 -16.96 0.63
CA LEU A 59 6.00 -16.00 -0.32
C LEU A 59 7.03 -14.93 -0.70
N SER A 60 7.83 -14.44 0.26
CA SER A 60 8.88 -13.47 -0.05
C SER A 60 9.91 -14.05 -1.02
N ASN A 61 10.32 -15.30 -0.79
CA ASN A 61 11.31 -15.96 -1.65
C ASN A 61 10.79 -16.14 -3.09
N ILE A 62 9.55 -16.57 -3.28
CA ILE A 62 9.03 -16.85 -4.62
C ILE A 62 8.60 -15.59 -5.39
N THR A 63 8.29 -14.50 -4.68
CA THR A 63 7.84 -13.23 -5.30
C THR A 63 8.96 -12.21 -5.44
N GLY A 64 10.04 -12.34 -4.67
CA GLY A 64 11.07 -11.32 -4.56
C GLY A 64 10.61 -10.04 -3.84
N THR A 65 9.45 -10.08 -3.18
CA THR A 65 8.88 -8.95 -2.41
C THR A 65 8.97 -9.26 -0.92
N ASP A 66 9.35 -8.30 -0.07
CA ASP A 66 9.35 -8.54 1.37
C ASP A 66 7.91 -8.68 1.89
N ILE A 67 7.63 -9.64 2.76
CA ILE A 67 6.28 -9.90 3.29
C ILE A 67 6.33 -9.86 4.81
N LYS A 68 5.65 -8.86 5.38
CA LYS A 68 5.60 -8.58 6.80
C LYS A 68 4.29 -9.05 7.40
N ILE A 69 4.37 -9.85 8.46
CA ILE A 69 3.17 -10.31 9.16
C ILE A 69 2.68 -9.24 10.12
N ILE A 70 1.39 -8.92 10.05
CA ILE A 70 0.68 -8.13 11.05
C ILE A 70 -0.27 -9.04 11.81
N THR A 71 -0.17 -9.01 13.14
CA THR A 71 -1.07 -9.74 14.04
C THR A 71 -1.74 -8.79 15.02
N TYR A 72 -2.90 -9.21 15.53
CA TYR A 72 -3.70 -8.44 16.47
C TYR A 72 -3.95 -9.23 17.75
N PRO A 73 -4.23 -8.58 18.89
CA PRO A 73 -4.36 -9.28 20.17
C PRO A 73 -5.57 -10.19 20.27
N ASN A 74 -6.63 -9.92 19.50
CA ASN A 74 -7.88 -10.67 19.53
C ASN A 74 -8.74 -10.36 18.29
N PHE A 75 -9.81 -11.15 18.10
CA PHE A 75 -10.72 -11.00 16.96
C PHE A 75 -11.45 -9.65 16.90
N ILE A 76 -11.74 -9.02 18.05
CA ILE A 76 -12.42 -7.70 18.09
C ILE A 76 -11.52 -6.64 17.47
N THR A 77 -10.24 -6.60 17.86
CA THR A 77 -9.26 -5.70 17.26
C THR A 77 -9.03 -6.06 15.80
N TYR A 78 -8.81 -7.33 15.47
CA TYR A 78 -8.65 -7.79 14.09
C TYR A 78 -9.77 -7.28 13.18
N TRP A 79 -11.05 -7.55 13.50
CA TRP A 79 -12.19 -7.10 12.68
C TRP A 79 -12.44 -5.60 12.71
N LYS A 80 -11.93 -4.88 13.72
CA LYS A 80 -11.96 -3.42 13.69
C LYS A 80 -10.97 -2.91 12.65
N GLU A 81 -9.75 -3.42 12.67
CA GLU A 81 -8.65 -2.94 11.83
C GLU A 81 -8.78 -3.43 10.37
N THR A 82 -9.35 -4.62 10.12
CA THR A 82 -9.44 -5.18 8.76
C THR A 82 -10.70 -4.79 7.98
N ARG A 83 -11.76 -4.32 8.66
CA ARG A 83 -13.06 -4.06 8.02
C ARG A 83 -13.04 -2.91 7.03
N ASP A 84 -12.33 -1.84 7.35
CA ASP A 84 -12.30 -0.64 6.51
C ASP A 84 -11.27 -0.76 5.38
N GLY A 85 -10.56 -1.89 5.30
CA GLY A 85 -9.64 -2.22 4.21
C GLY A 85 -8.43 -1.29 4.09
N GLN A 86 -8.06 -0.60 5.17
CA GLN A 86 -6.93 0.34 5.18
C GLN A 86 -5.80 -0.22 6.03
N GLY A 87 -4.56 -0.04 5.54
CA GLY A 87 -3.35 -0.36 6.31
C GLY A 87 -2.83 -1.78 6.18
N TYR A 88 -3.33 -2.57 5.23
CA TYR A 88 -2.73 -3.85 4.86
C TYR A 88 -2.93 -4.20 3.37
N ASP A 89 -2.10 -5.09 2.83
CA ASP A 89 -2.14 -5.49 1.42
C ASP A 89 -2.84 -6.83 1.20
N LEU A 90 -2.60 -7.78 2.10
CA LEU A 90 -3.08 -9.15 2.03
C LEU A 90 -3.71 -9.56 3.36
N ILE A 91 -4.76 -10.38 3.30
CA ILE A 91 -5.40 -10.96 4.48
C ILE A 91 -5.54 -12.47 4.33
N LEU A 92 -5.06 -13.19 5.33
CA LEU A 92 -5.35 -14.61 5.51
C LEU A 92 -6.43 -14.73 6.58
N ASP A 93 -7.67 -14.86 6.10
CA ASP A 93 -8.86 -15.01 6.93
C ASP A 93 -9.52 -16.37 6.66
N ALA A 94 -10.28 -16.85 7.64
CA ALA A 94 -11.10 -18.02 7.50
C ALA A 94 -12.27 -17.70 6.56
N ALA A 95 -12.76 -18.75 5.89
CA ALA A 95 -14.04 -18.65 5.23
C ALA A 95 -15.09 -18.20 6.26
N HIS A 96 -15.77 -17.09 5.97
CA HIS A 96 -16.80 -16.52 6.83
C HIS A 96 -18.05 -17.41 6.82
N PHE A 97 -18.02 -18.53 7.54
CA PHE A 97 -19.15 -19.44 7.64
C PHE A 97 -20.25 -18.97 8.61
N THR A 98 -20.16 -17.76 9.15
CA THR A 98 -21.10 -17.24 10.16
C THR A 98 -22.05 -16.16 9.66
N GLY A 99 -22.37 -16.17 8.36
CA GLY A 99 -23.54 -15.47 7.81
C GLY A 99 -24.89 -16.04 8.27
N TYR A 100 -24.94 -16.98 9.21
CA TYR A 100 -26.18 -17.63 9.67
C TYR A 100 -27.15 -16.68 10.41
N ARG A 101 -26.75 -15.43 10.69
CA ARG A 101 -27.61 -14.43 11.35
C ARG A 101 -27.49 -13.02 10.76
N ALA A 102 -27.12 -12.88 9.49
CA ALA A 102 -27.36 -11.62 8.78
C ALA A 102 -28.88 -11.45 8.62
N LYS A 103 -29.48 -10.61 9.46
CA LYS A 103 -30.82 -10.04 9.29
C LYS A 103 -30.67 -8.57 8.94
#